data_AF-A0AAV7JVG0-F1
#
_entry.id   AF-A0AAV7JVG0-F1
#
_cell.length_a   1.000
_cell.length_b   1.000
_cell.length_c   1.000
_cell.angle_alpha   90.00
_cell.angle_beta   90.00
_cell.angle_gamma   90.00
#
_symmetry.space_group_name_H-M   'P 1'
#
loop_
_entity.id
_entity.type
_entity.pdbx_description
1 polymer ?
#
loop_
_entity_poly.entity_id
_entity_poly.type
_entity_poly.pdbx_seq_one_letter_code
_entity_poly.pdbx_strand_id
1 'polypeptide(L)'
;MQPGYTRYCCFLYEWDSRARQSHYIVKEWPLQYQLTAGVKSVSCQSLVYLEKILLPPLHIKLGLMKNFVKAIVEYNKEGEDFKYLKDKFPKVNDAKIKEEGIYRSPN
;
A
#
# COMPACT_ATOMS: atom_id res chain seq x y z
N MET A 1 -0.65 -17.64 -8.90
CA MET A 1 -1.67 -17.11 -7.96
C MET A 1 -3.02 -17.28 -8.60
N GLN A 2 -4.04 -17.62 -7.82
CA GLN A 2 -5.40 -17.69 -8.35
C GLN A 2 -5.86 -16.30 -8.83
N PRO A 3 -6.34 -16.16 -10.08
CA PRO A 3 -6.87 -14.91 -10.57
C PRO A 3 -8.23 -14.59 -9.93
N GLY A 4 -8.41 -13.38 -9.40
CA GLY A 4 -9.67 -12.90 -8.80
C GLY A 4 -9.50 -12.16 -7.47
N TYR A 5 -10.62 -11.70 -6.90
CA TYR A 5 -10.65 -11.02 -5.58
C TYR A 5 -10.59 -12.06 -4.44
N THR A 6 -9.43 -12.72 -4.32
CA THR A 6 -9.21 -13.79 -3.34
C THR A 6 -9.10 -13.24 -1.91
N ARG A 7 -9.68 -13.98 -0.95
CA ARG A 7 -9.58 -13.68 0.49
C ARG A 7 -8.14 -13.50 0.96
N TYR A 8 -7.21 -14.22 0.34
CA TYR A 8 -5.78 -14.08 0.56
C TYR A 8 -5.18 -13.39 -0.66
N CYS A 9 -4.78 -12.13 -0.53
CA CYS A 9 -4.19 -11.35 -1.63
C CYS A 9 -2.68 -11.53 -1.74
N CYS A 10 -2.05 -12.10 -0.72
CA CYS A 10 -0.62 -12.38 -0.68
C CYS A 10 -0.38 -13.89 -0.62
N PHE A 11 0.69 -14.37 -1.26
CA PHE A 11 1.12 -15.77 -1.19
C PHE A 11 2.23 -15.99 -0.15
N LEU A 12 2.93 -14.93 0.27
CA LEU A 12 3.97 -15.02 1.31
C LEU A 12 3.39 -14.95 2.72
N TYR A 13 2.34 -14.16 2.90
CA TYR A 13 1.74 -13.90 4.21
C TYR A 13 0.28 -14.34 4.22
N GLU A 14 -0.23 -14.68 5.40
CA GLU A 14 -1.64 -15.04 5.59
C GLU A 14 -2.54 -13.81 5.74
N TRP A 15 -2.30 -12.78 4.94
CA TRP A 15 -3.11 -11.58 4.98
C TRP A 15 -4.52 -11.86 4.43
N ASP A 16 -5.49 -11.84 5.34
CA ASP A 16 -6.91 -11.92 5.02
C ASP A 16 -7.47 -10.54 4.66
N SER A 17 -7.74 -10.31 3.37
CA SER A 17 -8.31 -9.07 2.86
C SER A 17 -9.74 -8.82 3.35
N ARG A 18 -10.39 -9.82 3.94
CA ARG A 18 -11.75 -9.72 4.48
C ARG A 18 -11.79 -9.51 6.00
N ALA A 19 -10.65 -9.62 6.69
CA ALA A 19 -10.54 -9.44 8.14
C ALA A 19 -10.57 -7.95 8.54
N ARG A 20 -11.71 -7.27 8.30
CA ARG A 20 -11.87 -5.81 8.55
C ARG A 20 -11.53 -5.37 9.97
N GLN A 21 -11.80 -6.22 10.96
CA GLN A 21 -11.50 -5.92 12.37
C GLN A 21 -9.99 -5.92 12.65
N SER A 22 -9.22 -6.73 11.92
CA SER A 22 -7.78 -6.91 12.14
C SER A 22 -6.91 -6.03 11.25
N HIS A 23 -7.48 -5.44 10.18
CA HIS A 23 -6.73 -4.69 9.15
C HIS A 23 -5.79 -3.62 9.66
N TYR A 24 -6.15 -2.92 10.74
CA TYR A 24 -5.35 -1.83 11.30
C TYR A 24 -4.73 -2.17 12.66
N ILE A 25 -5.02 -3.35 13.20
CA ILE A 25 -4.52 -3.82 14.50
C ILE A 25 -3.31 -4.72 14.28
N VAL A 26 -3.41 -5.64 13.33
CA VAL A 26 -2.36 -6.61 13.01
C VAL A 26 -1.42 -6.00 12.00
N LYS A 27 -0.23 -5.60 12.48
CA LYS A 27 0.85 -5.08 11.64
C LYS A 27 1.63 -6.20 10.95
N GLU A 28 1.86 -7.29 11.68
CA GLU A 28 2.62 -8.44 11.21
C GLU A 28 1.69 -9.63 11.05
N TRP A 29 1.50 -10.04 9.80
CA TRP A 29 0.77 -11.25 9.47
C TRP A 29 1.73 -12.43 9.44
N PRO A 30 1.30 -13.63 9.86
CA PRO A 30 2.18 -14.79 9.85
C PRO A 30 2.59 -15.12 8.41
N LEU A 31 3.85 -15.55 8.26
CA LEU A 31 4.38 -16.09 7.03
C LEU A 31 3.69 -17.43 6.73
N GLN A 32 3.40 -17.69 5.46
CA GLN A 32 2.99 -19.01 5.01
C GLN A 32 4.19 -19.94 5.09
N TYR A 33 4.09 -20.99 5.89
CA TYR A 33 5.17 -21.99 6.03
C TYR A 33 5.32 -22.87 4.78
N GLN A 34 4.24 -23.10 4.03
CA GLN A 34 4.22 -23.95 2.84
C GLN A 34 3.31 -23.38 1.75
N LEU A 35 3.83 -23.34 0.51
CA LEU A 35 3.09 -22.97 -0.70
C LEU A 35 2.44 -24.20 -1.34
N THR A 36 1.49 -24.81 -0.63
CA THR A 36 0.77 -25.99 -1.11
C THR A 36 -0.23 -25.59 -2.20
N ALA A 37 -0.18 -26.25 -3.35
CA ALA A 37 -1.09 -26.00 -4.45
C ALA A 37 -2.56 -26.23 -4.03
N GLY A 38 -3.45 -25.31 -4.40
CA GLY A 38 -4.87 -25.36 -4.05
C GLY A 38 -5.22 -24.78 -2.68
N VAL A 39 -4.23 -24.38 -1.88
CA VAL A 39 -4.43 -23.73 -0.58
C VAL A 39 -4.36 -22.22 -0.74
N LYS A 40 -5.37 -21.51 -0.24
CA LYS A 40 -5.44 -20.03 -0.23
C LYS A 40 -5.24 -19.44 -1.64
N SER A 41 -4.23 -18.58 -1.82
CA SER A 41 -3.92 -17.87 -3.07
C SER A 41 -2.99 -18.65 -4.00
N VAL A 42 -2.50 -19.82 -3.56
CA VAL A 42 -1.51 -20.62 -4.26
C VAL A 42 -2.21 -21.57 -5.22
N SER A 43 -2.24 -21.20 -6.50
CA SER A 43 -2.87 -22.01 -7.56
C SER A 43 -2.04 -23.22 -7.97
N CYS A 44 -0.71 -23.09 -7.95
CA CYS A 44 0.23 -24.08 -8.46
C CYS A 44 1.37 -24.26 -7.47
N GLN A 45 2.03 -25.41 -7.53
CA GLN A 45 3.21 -25.68 -6.71
C GLN A 45 4.32 -24.68 -7.03
N SER A 46 4.92 -24.09 -6.00
CA SER A 46 6.04 -23.17 -6.18
C SER A 46 7.28 -23.92 -6.64
N LEU A 47 7.93 -23.40 -7.69
CA LEU A 47 9.25 -23.86 -8.16
C LEU A 47 10.41 -23.21 -7.40
N VAL A 48 10.10 -22.18 -6.60
CA VAL A 48 11.08 -21.37 -5.87
C VAL A 48 10.80 -21.47 -4.37
N TYR A 49 11.87 -21.57 -3.58
CA TYR A 49 11.78 -21.51 -2.12
C TYR A 49 11.34 -20.13 -1.66
N LEU A 50 10.46 -20.07 -0.65
CA LEU A 50 9.92 -18.83 -0.08
C LEU A 50 11.01 -17.80 0.26
N GLU A 51 12.10 -18.26 0.86
CA GLU A 51 13.26 -17.44 1.25
C GLU A 51 13.97 -16.74 0.07
N LYS A 52 13.78 -17.28 -1.14
CA LYS A 52 14.38 -16.75 -2.37
C LYS A 52 13.43 -15.88 -3.17
N ILE A 53 12.21 -15.67 -2.69
CA ILE A 53 11.23 -14.82 -3.36
C ILE A 53 11.44 -13.37 -2.94
N LEU A 54 11.92 -12.55 -3.87
CA LEU A 54 11.98 -11.10 -3.70
C LEU A 54 10.66 -10.50 -4.18
N LEU A 55 9.96 -9.79 -3.29
CA LEU A 55 8.83 -8.98 -3.71
C LEU A 55 9.35 -7.78 -4.51
N PRO A 56 8.77 -7.49 -5.70
CA PRO A 56 9.06 -6.24 -6.35
C PRO A 56 8.66 -5.09 -5.41
N PRO A 57 9.36 -3.94 -5.47
CA PRO A 57 8.94 -2.74 -4.76
C PRO A 57 7.45 -2.51 -5.02
N LEU A 58 6.66 -2.34 -3.97
CA LEU A 58 5.23 -2.10 -4.09
C LEU A 58 5.05 -0.81 -4.90
N HIS A 59 4.59 -0.92 -6.15
CA HIS A 59 4.33 0.23 -7.00
C HIS A 59 3.10 0.96 -6.51
N ILE A 60 3.24 1.78 -5.45
CA ILE A 60 2.19 2.66 -4.99
C ILE A 60 1.98 3.71 -6.08
N LYS A 61 0.78 3.75 -6.65
CA LYS A 61 0.45 4.68 -7.72
C LYS A 61 0.57 6.11 -7.19
N LEU A 62 1.45 6.92 -7.80
CA LEU A 62 1.66 8.31 -7.42
C LEU A 62 0.36 9.13 -7.42
N GLY A 63 -0.57 8.81 -8.33
CA GLY A 63 -1.91 9.40 -8.35
C GLY A 63 -2.74 9.11 -7.08
N LEU A 64 -2.58 7.94 -6.47
CA LEU A 64 -3.25 7.61 -5.20
C LEU A 64 -2.64 8.40 -4.04
N MET A 65 -1.31 8.50 -3.98
CA MET A 65 -0.65 9.32 -2.97
C MET A 65 -0.97 10.81 -3.11
N LYS A 66 -1.10 11.30 -4.35
CA LYS A 66 -1.61 12.64 -4.63
C LYS A 66 -3.00 12.86 -4.01
N ASN A 67 -3.94 11.95 -4.25
CA ASN A 67 -5.30 12.07 -3.70
C ASN A 67 -5.30 11.98 -2.16
N PHE A 68 -4.47 11.12 -1.58
CA PHE A 68 -4.32 11.00 -0.13
C PHE A 68 -3.82 12.29 0.52
N VAL A 69 -2.74 12.87 0.00
CA VAL A 69 -2.20 14.15 0.50
C VAL A 69 -3.23 15.27 0.36
N LYS A 70 -3.93 15.32 -0.78
CA LYS A 70 -5.00 16.30 -1.01
C LYS A 70 -6.11 16.19 0.03
N ALA A 71 -6.58 14.97 0.31
CA ALA A 71 -7.63 14.73 1.31
C ALA A 71 -7.22 15.18 2.73
N ILE A 72 -5.96 14.95 3.13
CA ILE A 72 -5.43 15.43 4.41
C ILE A 72 -5.48 16.96 4.48
N VAL A 73 -5.00 17.63 3.41
CA VAL A 73 -4.95 19.09 3.36
C VAL A 73 -6.36 19.70 3.27
N GLU A 74 -7.30 19.07 2.57
CA GLU A 74 -8.69 19.54 2.50
C GLU A 74 -9.41 19.46 3.85
N TYR A 75 -9.16 18.39 4.62
CA TYR A 75 -9.71 18.23 5.97
C TYR A 75 -9.11 19.23 6.96
N ASN A 76 -7.83 19.60 6.78
CA ASN A 76 -7.08 20.42 7.73
C ASN A 76 -6.29 21.55 7.03
N LYS A 77 -7.02 22.45 6.37
CA LYS A 77 -6.50 23.45 5.41
C LYS A 77 -5.36 24.34 5.93
N GLU A 78 -5.23 24.46 7.25
CA GLU A 78 -4.21 25.25 7.93
C GLU A 78 -3.65 24.57 9.20
N GLY A 79 -3.90 23.26 9.37
CA GLY A 79 -3.44 22.54 10.56
C GLY A 79 -2.00 22.06 10.49
N GLU A 80 -1.61 21.33 11.53
CA GLU A 80 -0.25 20.81 11.71
C GLU A 80 0.22 19.96 10.52
N ASP A 81 -0.69 19.20 9.89
CA ASP A 81 -0.38 18.36 8.74
C ASP A 81 0.08 19.19 7.52
N PHE A 82 -0.62 20.31 7.25
CA PHE A 82 -0.25 21.21 6.16
C PHE A 82 1.09 21.90 6.46
N LYS A 83 1.30 22.31 7.71
CA LYS A 83 2.58 22.88 8.16
C LYS A 83 3.74 21.87 8.00
N TYR A 84 3.53 20.62 8.40
CA TYR A 84 4.49 19.54 8.21
C TYR A 84 4.87 19.36 6.73
N LEU A 85 3.88 19.38 5.83
CA LEU A 85 4.13 19.27 4.40
C LEU A 85 4.94 20.45 3.86
N LYS A 86 4.70 21.69 4.33
CA LYS A 86 5.54 22.84 3.95
C LYS A 86 6.97 22.69 4.42
N ASP A 87 7.16 22.31 5.69
CA ASP A 87 8.49 22.16 6.29
C ASP A 87 9.29 21.07 5.57
N LYS A 88 8.62 19.97 5.19
CA LYS A 88 9.25 18.87 4.44
C LYS A 88 9.52 19.22 2.98
N PHE A 89 8.67 20.03 2.36
CA PHE A 89 8.75 20.41 0.94
C PHE A 89 8.77 21.93 0.74
N PRO A 90 9.81 22.63 1.21
CA PRO A 90 9.85 24.11 1.24
C PRO A 90 9.91 24.75 -0.15
N LYS A 91 10.25 23.98 -1.20
CA LYS A 91 10.28 24.43 -2.59
C LYS A 91 8.91 24.36 -3.29
N VAL A 92 7.89 23.86 -2.61
CA VAL A 92 6.54 23.67 -3.17
C VAL A 92 5.64 24.77 -2.63
N ASN A 93 4.97 25.51 -3.53
CA ASN A 93 4.03 26.57 -3.15
C ASN A 93 2.78 25.98 -2.47
N ASP A 94 2.22 26.70 -1.50
CA ASP A 94 0.95 26.42 -0.83
C ASP A 94 -0.17 26.00 -1.78
N ALA A 95 -0.38 26.74 -2.87
CA ALA A 95 -1.43 26.43 -3.85
C ALA A 95 -1.23 25.05 -4.49
N LYS A 96 0.03 24.69 -4.78
CA LYS A 96 0.40 23.38 -5.33
C LYS A 96 0.10 22.27 -4.33
N ILE A 97 0.45 22.46 -3.06
CA ILE A 97 0.18 21.48 -1.99
C ILE A 97 -1.33 21.28 -1.81
N LYS A 98 -2.11 22.38 -1.81
CA LYS A 98 -3.58 22.35 -1.63
C LYS A 98 -4.34 21.75 -2.82
N GLU A 99 -3.97 22.08 -4.06
CA GLU A 99 -4.75 21.69 -5.24
C GLU A 99 -4.23 20.42 -5.93
N GLU A 100 -2.91 20.29 -6.04
CA GLU A 100 -2.24 19.25 -6.81
C GLU A 100 -1.54 18.18 -5.96
N GLY A 101 -1.31 18.45 -4.67
CA GLY A 101 -0.46 17.64 -3.82
C GLY A 101 1.04 17.73 -4.18
N ILE A 102 1.86 16.94 -3.49
CA ILE A 102 3.33 16.93 -3.64
C ILE A 102 3.85 15.95 -4.72
N TYR A 103 3.00 15.05 -5.22
CA TYR A 103 3.40 14.01 -6.17
C TYR A 103 2.98 14.36 -7.61
N ARG A 104 3.93 14.27 -8.54
CA ARG A 104 3.67 14.30 -9.99
C ARG A 104 3.94 12.93 -10.58
N SER A 105 3.01 12.41 -11.37
CA SER A 105 3.31 11.25 -12.22
C SER A 105 4.20 11.71 -13.37
N PRO A 106 5.22 10.93 -13.77
CA PRO A 106 5.74 11.03 -15.12
C PRO A 106 4.57 10.79 -16.08
N ASN A 107 4.42 11.68 -17.06
CA ASN A 107 3.54 11.45 -18.21
C ASN A 107 4.24 10.52 -19.19
#